data_AF-A0A938SBC6-F1
#
_entry.id   AF-A0A938SBC6-F1
#
_cell.length_a   1.000
_cell.length_b   1.000
_cell.length_c   1.000
_cell.angle_alpha   90.00
_cell.angle_beta   90.00
_cell.angle_gamma   90.00
#
_symmetry.space_group_name_H-M   'P 1'
#
loop_
_entity.id
_entity.type
_entity.pdbx_description
1 polymer ?
#
loop_
_entity_poly.entity_id
_entity_poly.type
_entity_poly.pdbx_seq_one_letter_code
_entity_poly.pdbx_strand_id
1 'polypeptide(L)' 'MHTVTIKSDSPLVVIPAEEYESMKETLELLAGNPNLPEELEQERRSVAQGQFVTWAEFKKKHRAKA' A
#
# COMPACT_ATOMS: atom_id res chain seq x y z
N MET A 1 -15.15 -5.53 -7.40
CA MET A 1 -14.21 -6.24 -8.29
C MET A 1 -15.03 -6.95 -9.38
N HIS A 2 -15.12 -6.38 -10.58
CA HIS A 2 -15.78 -7.02 -11.72
C HIS A 2 -14.69 -7.47 -12.69
N THR A 3 -14.32 -8.74 -12.62
CA THR A 3 -13.31 -9.35 -13.49
C THR A 3 -14.01 -10.20 -14.54
N VAL A 4 -13.65 -10.03 -15.81
CA VAL A 4 -14.14 -10.91 -16.89
C VAL A 4 -13.04 -11.91 -17.23
N THR A 5 -13.36 -13.19 -17.10
CA THR A 5 -12.47 -14.29 -17.52
C THR A 5 -12.90 -14.77 -18.89
N ILE A 6 -12.02 -14.65 -19.88
CA ILE A 6 -12.24 -15.18 -21.23
C ILE A 6 -11.60 -16.56 -21.30
N LYS A 7 -12.42 -17.60 -21.36
CA LYS A 7 -11.95 -18.98 -21.49
C LYS A 7 -11.54 -19.23 -22.95
N SER A 8 -10.29 -19.61 -23.16
CA SER A 8 -9.76 -20.09 -24.43
C SER A 8 -8.56 -21.01 -24.14
N ASP A 9 -7.90 -21.51 -25.18
CA ASP A 9 -6.62 -22.23 -25.03
C ASP A 9 -5.51 -21.35 -24.41
N SER A 10 -5.73 -20.04 -24.30
CA SER A 10 -4.94 -19.07 -23.54
C SER A 10 -5.86 -18.17 -22.71
N PRO A 11 -6.14 -18.53 -21.45
CA PRO A 11 -7.10 -17.80 -20.62
C PRO A 11 -6.63 -16.36 -20.39
N LEU A 12 -7.56 -15.41 -20.54
CA LEU A 12 -7.31 -13.98 -20.32
C LEU A 12 -8.19 -13.46 -19.18
N VAL A 13 -7.60 -12.61 -18.35
CA VAL A 13 -8.30 -11.92 -17.26
C VAL A 13 -8.30 -10.44 -17.56
N VAL A 14 -9.50 -9.87 -17.68
CA VAL A 14 -9.69 -8.43 -17.83
C VAL A 14 -10.00 -7.84 -16.46
N ILE A 15 -9.14 -6.93 -16.02
CA ILE A 15 -9.28 -6.16 -14.78
C ILE A 15 -9.25 -4.65 -15.09
N PRO A 16 -9.83 -3.81 -14.22
CA PRO A 16 -9.65 -2.36 -14.32
C PRO A 16 -8.17 -1.98 -14.29
N ALA A 17 -7.78 -0.95 -15.05
CA ALA A 17 -6.38 -0.50 -15.10
C ALA A 17 -5.86 -0.07 -13.72
N GLU A 18 -6.70 0.58 -12.91
CA GLU A 18 -6.38 0.97 -11.54
C GLU A 18 -6.07 -0.23 -10.64
N GLU A 19 -6.82 -1.33 -10.79
CA GLU A 19 -6.59 -2.56 -10.05
C GLU A 19 -5.24 -3.18 -10.43
N TYR A 20 -4.91 -3.19 -11.73
CA TYR A 20 -3.62 -3.67 -12.22
C TYR A 20 -2.46 -2.89 -11.62
N GLU A 21 -2.52 -1.55 -11.65
CA GLU A 21 -1.45 -0.70 -11.10
C GLU A 21 -1.34 -0.86 -9.58
N SER A 22 -2.47 -0.95 -8.85
CA SER A 22 -2.47 -1.19 -7.41
C SER A 22 -1.83 -2.53 -7.03
N MET A 23 -2.15 -3.60 -7.77
CA MET A 23 -1.53 -4.92 -7.59
C MET A 23 -0.03 -4.88 -7.90
N LYS A 24 0.36 -4.20 -8.99
CA LYS A 24 1.76 -4.06 -9.39
C LYS A 24 2.58 -3.31 -8.33
N GLU A 25 2.09 -2.17 -7.86
CA GLU A 25 2.72 -1.39 -6.77
C GLU A 25 2.89 -2.26 -5.52
N THR A 26 1.85 -3.01 -5.15
CA THR A 26 1.90 -3.91 -3.99
C THR A 26 2.99 -4.97 -4.16
N LEU A 27 3.11 -5.58 -5.34
CA LEU A 27 4.16 -6.57 -5.63
C LEU A 27 5.56 -5.96 -5.58
N GLU A 28 5.74 -4.73 -6.09
CA GLU A 28 7.01 -4.02 -6.05
C GLU A 28 7.45 -3.71 -4.61
N LEU A 29 6.53 -3.24 -3.77
CA LEU A 29 6.78 -2.97 -2.35
C LEU A 29 7.18 -4.25 -1.58
N LEU A 30 6.46 -5.35 -1.79
CA LEU A 30 6.74 -6.63 -1.11
C LEU A 30 8.03 -7.28 -1.61
N ALA A 31 8.37 -7.13 -2.89
CA ALA A 31 9.63 -7.60 -3.45
C ALA A 31 10.83 -6.81 -2.91
N GLY A 32 10.68 -5.50 -2.73
CA GLY A 32 11.72 -4.61 -2.20
C GLY A 32 11.90 -4.69 -0.69
N ASN A 33 10.84 -5.02 0.07
CA ASN A 33 10.89 -5.15 1.53
C ASN A 33 10.05 -6.36 2.01
N PRO A 34 10.67 -7.54 2.20
CA PRO A 34 9.97 -8.75 2.67
C PRO A 34 9.36 -8.62 4.07
N ASN A 35 9.89 -7.73 4.92
CA ASN A 35 9.42 -7.54 6.29
C ASN A 35 8.31 -6.49 6.40
N LEU A 36 7.96 -5.83 5.28
CA LEU A 36 6.94 -4.79 5.25
C LEU A 36 5.60 -5.21 5.88
N PRO A 37 5.09 -6.45 5.71
CA PRO A 37 3.85 -6.86 6.39
C PRO A 37 3.96 -6.81 7.92
N GLU A 38 5.10 -7.20 8.48
CA GLU A 38 5.32 -7.16 9.93
C GLU A 38 5.48 -5.72 10.42
N GLU A 39 6.22 -4.89 9.68
CA GLU A 39 6.38 -3.46 9.97
C GLU A 39 5.02 -2.73 9.98
N LEU A 40 4.17 -2.99 8.97
CA LEU A 40 2.84 -2.39 8.90
C LEU A 40 1.96 -2.78 10.09
N GLU A 41 2.04 -4.03 10.56
CA GLU A 41 1.28 -4.45 11.73
C GLU A 41 1.83 -3.91 13.05
N GLN A 42 3.16 -3.71 13.16
CA GLN A 42 3.76 -3.00 14.29
C GLN A 42 3.29 -1.55 14.33
N GLU A 43 3.35 -0.85 13.20
CA GLU A 43 2.92 0.55 13.09
C GLU A 43 1.42 0.70 13.39
N ARG A 44 0.57 -0.23 12.94
CA ARG A 44 -0.86 -0.25 13.32
C ARG A 44 -1.07 -0.31 14.83
N ARG A 45 -0.29 -1.12 15.55
CA ARG A 45 -0.35 -1.19 17.02
C ARG A 45 0.13 0.11 17.66
N SER A 46 1.21 0.68 17.16
CA SER A 46 1.73 1.98 17.64
C SER A 46 0.68 3.08 17.47
N VAL A 47 0.07 3.21 16.29
CA VAL A 47 -1.00 4.18 16.05
C VAL A 47 -2.19 3.95 17.00
N ALA A 48 -2.60 2.68 17.18
CA ALA A 48 -3.69 2.35 18.10
C ALA A 48 -3.38 2.69 19.57
N GLN A 49 -2.11 2.69 19.96
CA GLN A 49 -1.64 3.11 21.28
C GLN A 49 -1.45 4.63 21.41
N GLY A 50 -1.80 5.40 20.38
CA GLY A 50 -1.60 6.85 20.35
C GLY A 50 -0.17 7.29 20.02
N GLN A 51 0.69 6.35 19.60
CA GLN A 51 2.04 6.65 19.12
C GLN A 51 1.97 7.08 17.66
N PHE A 52 1.57 8.32 17.44
CA PHE A 52 1.61 8.96 16.13
C PHE A 52 2.05 10.41 16.29
N VAL A 53 2.53 11.02 15.21
CA VAL A 53 2.81 12.46 15.16
C VAL A 53 1.76 13.13 14.29
N THR A 54 1.19 14.22 14.79
CA THR A 54 0.28 15.03 13.98
C THR A 54 1.06 15.85 12.96
N TRP A 55 0.38 16.29 11.90
CA TRP A 55 0.99 17.16 10.90
C TRP A 55 1.56 18.47 11.50
N ALA A 56 0.87 19.03 12.50
CA ALA A 56 1.32 20.25 13.18
C ALA A 56 2.63 20.01 13.96
N GLU A 57 2.71 18.90 14.69
CA GLU A 57 3.92 18.51 15.43
C GLU A 57 5.08 18.19 14.48
N PHE A 58 4.82 17.47 13.40
CA PHE A 58 5.80 17.17 12.36
C PHE A 58 6.40 18.44 11.76
N LYS A 59 5.54 19.39 11.35
CA LYS A 59 5.97 20.67 10.78
C LYS A 59 6.80 21.50 11.76
N LYS A 60 6.41 21.53 13.03
CA LYS A 60 7.14 22.23 14.10
C LYS A 60 8.52 21.62 14.33
N LYS A 61 8.62 20.28 14.30
CA LYS A 61 9.87 19.53 14.51
C LYS A 61 10.85 19.66 13.34
N HIS A 62 10.36 19.62 12.10
CA HIS A 62 11.21 19.59 10.91
C HIS A 62 11.40 20.94 10.20
N ARG A 63 10.80 22.03 10.72
CA ARG A 63 10.85 23.37 10.09
C ARG A 63 10.54 23.35 8.59
N ALA A 64 9.70 22.43 8.15
CA ALA A 64 9.32 22.31 6.75
C ALA A 64 8.51 23.55 6.34
N LYS A 65 9.07 24.34 5.43
CA LYS A 65 8.33 25.43 4.77
C LYS A 65 7.37 24.80 3.77
N ALA A 66 6.14 25.33 3.76
CA ALA A 66 5.12 24.99 2.77
C ALA A 66 5.55 25.45 1.37
#